data_AF-A0A2T5J1D1-F1
#
_entry.id   AF-A0A2T5J1D1-F1
#
_cell.length_a   1.000
_cell.length_b   1.000
_cell.length_c   1.000
_cell.angle_alpha   90.00
_cell.angle_beta   90.00
_cell.angle_gamma   90.00
#
_symmetry.space_group_name_H-M   'P 1'
#
loop_
_entity.id
_entity.type
_entity.pdbx_description
1 polymer ?
#
loop_
_entity_poly.entity_id
_entity_poly.type
_entity_poly.pdbx_seq_one_letter_code
_entity_poly.pdbx_strand_id
1 'polypeptide(L)'
;MPSDDFLEWGVEEEPAPEGLGIFTTSFWGDTLNNRNAEAFEFLKANETQTEAYVDQEGYTWLIIAFVINEVENCCAWVEWKSNTNKRIEEHDYFLKARLADGRFLKWPIQTYNNYFGCSVLALSCHQEGVSLNYQDKHDTFHVFLRKDNQAIFRPCIAP
;
A
#
# COMPACT_ATOMS: atom_id res chain seq x y z
N MET A 1 -40.68 -42.33 0.50
CA MET A 1 -39.93 -41.11 0.88
C MET A 1 -38.49 -41.53 1.10
N PRO A 2 -37.59 -40.93 0.34
CA PRO A 2 -36.70 -39.93 0.94
C PRO A 2 -36.87 -38.59 0.23
N SER A 3 -36.76 -37.52 1.02
CA SER A 3 -36.75 -36.12 0.61
C SER A 3 -35.36 -35.78 0.07
N ASP A 4 -35.27 -35.57 -1.25
CA ASP A 4 -34.11 -34.97 -1.90
C ASP A 4 -34.16 -33.45 -1.67
N ASP A 5 -33.81 -33.02 -0.46
CA ASP A 5 -33.46 -31.64 -0.18
C ASP A 5 -32.03 -31.40 -0.69
N PHE A 6 -31.92 -31.20 -2.01
CA PHE A 6 -30.76 -30.56 -2.62
C PHE A 6 -30.74 -29.11 -2.14
N LEU A 7 -30.09 -28.88 -1.00
CA LEU A 7 -29.59 -27.56 -0.64
C LEU A 7 -28.65 -27.12 -1.78
N GLU A 8 -29.12 -26.18 -2.59
CA GLU A 8 -28.28 -25.35 -3.44
C GLU A 8 -27.28 -24.65 -2.49
N TRP A 9 -26.06 -25.16 -2.43
CA TRP A 9 -24.94 -24.42 -1.85
C TRP A 9 -24.70 -23.25 -2.81
N GLY A 10 -25.43 -22.16 -2.57
CA GLY A 10 -25.09 -20.87 -3.11
C GLY A 10 -23.61 -20.67 -2.85
N VAL A 11 -22.86 -20.42 -3.92
CA VAL A 11 -21.52 -19.88 -3.80
C VAL A 11 -21.72 -18.54 -3.12
N GLU A 12 -21.59 -18.51 -1.79
CA GLU A 12 -21.37 -17.28 -1.06
C GLU A 12 -20.16 -16.65 -1.75
N GLU A 13 -20.39 -15.53 -2.45
CA GLU A 13 -19.30 -14.69 -2.93
C GLU A 13 -18.40 -14.45 -1.73
N GLU A 14 -17.17 -15.00 -1.79
CA GLU A 14 -16.16 -14.72 -0.78
C GLU A 14 -16.07 -13.19 -0.63
N PRO A 15 -16.23 -12.64 0.59
CA PRO A 15 -16.04 -11.22 0.79
C PRO A 15 -14.63 -10.87 0.33
N ALA A 16 -14.52 -9.81 -0.48
CA ALA A 16 -13.27 -9.32 -1.04
C ALA A 16 -12.16 -9.30 0.02
N PRO A 17 -10.92 -9.72 -0.32
CA PRO A 17 -9.88 -9.98 0.67
C PRO A 17 -9.66 -8.76 1.57
N GLU A 18 -9.87 -8.98 2.86
CA GLU A 18 -9.50 -8.11 3.96
C GLU A 18 -8.06 -7.59 3.79
N GLY A 19 -7.85 -6.29 4.00
CA GLY A 19 -6.50 -5.73 4.13
C GLY A 19 -5.99 -4.86 2.97
N LEU A 20 -6.87 -4.30 2.15
CA LEU A 20 -6.53 -3.21 1.24
C LEU A 20 -6.60 -1.90 2.03
N GLY A 21 -5.45 -1.32 2.43
CA GLY A 21 -5.46 -0.01 3.11
C GLY A 21 -6.23 1.04 2.32
N ILE A 22 -6.90 1.99 3.01
CA ILE A 22 -7.93 2.88 2.44
C ILE A 22 -7.57 3.49 1.08
N PHE A 23 -6.30 3.81 0.87
CA PHE A 23 -5.79 4.27 -0.42
C PHE A 23 -5.58 3.09 -1.37
N THR A 24 -6.65 2.44 -1.81
CA THR A 24 -6.65 1.33 -2.78
C THR A 24 -7.63 1.55 -3.92
N THR A 25 -7.53 0.72 -4.96
CA THR A 25 -8.30 0.79 -6.21
C THR A 25 -9.80 0.97 -6.05
N SER A 26 -10.40 0.43 -4.99
CA SER A 26 -11.82 0.59 -4.65
C SER A 26 -12.24 2.04 -4.36
N PHE A 27 -11.29 2.90 -3.96
CA PHE A 27 -11.53 4.32 -3.73
C PHE A 27 -11.57 5.15 -5.03
N TRP A 28 -11.00 4.61 -6.13
CA TRP A 28 -10.63 5.37 -7.34
C TRP A 28 -11.45 5.04 -8.61
N GLY A 29 -12.67 4.50 -8.45
CA GLY A 29 -13.58 4.24 -9.57
C GLY A 29 -13.09 3.23 -10.63
N ASP A 30 -13.98 2.84 -11.53
CA ASP A 30 -13.81 1.65 -12.41
C ASP A 30 -13.24 1.89 -13.82
N THR A 31 -12.79 3.10 -14.15
CA THR A 31 -12.24 3.37 -15.50
C THR A 31 -10.71 3.44 -15.49
N LEU A 32 -10.07 2.49 -16.20
CA LEU A 32 -8.61 2.30 -16.26
C LEU A 32 -7.81 3.58 -16.60
N ASN A 33 -8.34 4.46 -17.45
CA ASN A 33 -7.63 5.67 -17.89
C ASN A 33 -7.72 6.86 -16.90
N ASN A 34 -8.64 6.82 -15.93
CA ASN A 34 -8.82 7.93 -14.98
C ASN A 34 -8.10 7.69 -13.63
N ARG A 35 -7.70 6.45 -13.35
CA ARG A 35 -7.19 6.03 -12.03
C ARG A 35 -5.87 6.68 -11.60
N ASN A 36 -4.96 6.97 -12.53
CA ASN A 36 -3.69 7.61 -12.17
C ASN A 36 -3.84 9.12 -11.98
N ALA A 37 -4.66 9.78 -12.79
CA ALA A 37 -4.98 11.20 -12.58
C ALA A 37 -5.65 11.41 -11.21
N GLU A 38 -6.63 10.58 -10.86
CA GLU A 38 -7.28 10.64 -9.54
C GLU A 38 -6.30 10.34 -8.40
N ALA A 39 -5.42 9.34 -8.56
CA ALA A 39 -4.39 9.06 -7.59
C ALA A 39 -3.39 10.23 -7.45
N PHE A 40 -3.05 10.92 -8.54
CA PHE A 40 -2.15 12.07 -8.49
C PHE A 40 -2.80 13.24 -7.75
N GLU A 41 -4.05 13.57 -8.08
CA GLU A 41 -4.81 14.61 -7.40
C GLU A 41 -4.95 14.30 -5.90
N PHE A 42 -5.20 13.04 -5.56
CA PHE A 42 -5.26 12.62 -4.17
C PHE A 42 -3.94 12.77 -3.43
N LEU A 43 -2.85 12.27 -4.01
CA LEU A 43 -1.52 12.39 -3.40
C LEU A 43 -1.12 13.87 -3.24
N LYS A 44 -1.39 14.71 -4.24
CA LYS A 44 -1.20 16.17 -4.18
C LYS A 44 -2.04 16.81 -3.07
N ALA A 45 -3.31 16.43 -2.93
CA ALA A 45 -4.18 16.93 -1.87
C ALA A 45 -3.72 16.50 -0.46
N ASN A 46 -3.01 15.38 -0.35
CA ASN A 46 -2.46 14.86 0.91
C ASN A 46 -1.03 15.34 1.20
N GLU A 47 -0.40 16.10 0.30
CA GLU A 47 0.97 16.61 0.49
C GLU A 47 1.11 17.44 1.77
N THR A 48 0.05 18.15 2.14
CA THR A 48 0.00 18.99 3.34
C THR A 48 -0.85 18.41 4.46
N GLN A 49 -1.46 17.24 4.27
CA GLN A 49 -2.29 16.62 5.31
C GLN A 49 -1.40 15.96 6.36
N THR A 50 -1.35 16.57 7.53
CA THR A 50 -0.77 15.99 8.74
C THR A 50 -1.77 15.17 9.55
N GLU A 51 -3.06 15.21 9.17
CA GLU A 51 -4.13 14.53 9.90
C GLU A 51 -4.30 13.11 9.38
N ALA A 52 -4.23 12.15 10.29
CA ALA A 52 -4.40 10.76 9.95
C ALA A 52 -5.89 10.40 9.82
N TYR A 53 -6.22 9.57 8.83
CA TYR A 53 -7.57 9.05 8.65
C TYR A 53 -7.79 7.88 9.63
N VAL A 54 -8.95 7.82 10.28
CA VAL A 54 -9.32 6.70 11.15
C VAL A 54 -10.47 5.92 10.52
N ASP A 55 -10.28 4.61 10.33
CA ASP A 55 -11.32 3.74 9.79
C ASP A 55 -12.34 3.28 10.85
N GLN A 56 -13.37 2.56 10.40
CA GLN A 56 -14.45 2.05 11.25
C GLN A 56 -13.96 1.01 12.27
N GLU A 57 -12.82 0.37 12.01
CA GLU A 57 -12.18 -0.59 12.91
C GLU A 57 -11.24 0.09 13.92
N GLY A 58 -11.09 1.41 13.83
CA GLY A 58 -10.25 2.22 14.71
C GLY A 58 -8.77 2.21 14.33
N TYR A 59 -8.40 1.77 13.13
CA TYR A 59 -7.04 1.96 12.64
C TYR A 59 -6.86 3.36 12.10
N THR A 60 -5.74 3.94 12.47
CA THR A 60 -5.21 5.19 11.95
C THR A 60 -4.36 4.90 10.72
N TRP A 61 -4.54 5.68 9.67
CA TRP A 61 -3.87 5.56 8.38
C TRP A 61 -3.27 6.88 7.95
N LEU A 62 -2.05 6.85 7.45
CA LEU A 62 -1.32 8.04 7.02
C LEU A 62 -0.42 7.74 5.81
N ILE A 63 -0.39 8.63 4.83
CA ILE A 63 0.66 8.62 3.81
C ILE A 63 1.89 9.33 4.39
N ILE A 64 3.00 8.61 4.49
CA ILE A 64 4.24 9.15 5.08
C ILE A 64 5.23 9.64 4.01
N ALA A 65 5.10 9.17 2.77
CA ALA A 65 5.87 9.65 1.62
C ALA A 65 5.16 9.27 0.32
N PHE A 66 5.35 10.06 -0.74
CA PHE A 66 4.89 9.70 -2.08
C PHE A 66 5.77 10.30 -3.17
N VAL A 67 5.63 9.78 -4.39
CA VAL A 67 6.24 10.30 -5.61
C VAL A 67 5.25 10.17 -6.76
N ILE A 68 5.20 11.19 -7.60
CA ILE A 68 4.44 11.21 -8.85
C ILE A 68 5.44 11.37 -9.99
N ASN A 69 5.38 10.45 -10.96
CA ASN A 69 6.14 10.53 -12.20
C ASN A 69 5.14 10.75 -13.34
N GLU A 70 4.88 12.03 -13.64
CA GLU A 70 3.93 12.41 -14.70
C GLU A 70 4.42 12.02 -16.10
N VAL A 71 5.75 11.95 -16.31
CA VAL A 71 6.36 11.57 -17.60
C VAL A 71 6.01 10.13 -17.95
N GLU A 72 6.13 9.23 -16.98
CA GLU A 72 5.77 7.83 -17.15
C GLU A 72 4.33 7.54 -16.77
N ASN A 73 3.53 8.52 -16.33
CA ASN A 73 2.17 8.33 -15.83
C ASN A 73 2.07 7.23 -14.74
N CYS A 74 2.93 7.30 -13.72
CA CYS A 74 2.91 6.40 -12.58
C CYS A 74 3.14 7.13 -11.26
N CYS A 75 2.74 6.52 -10.15
CA CYS A 75 2.99 7.04 -8.81
C CYS A 75 3.25 5.93 -7.81
N ALA A 76 3.93 6.28 -6.72
CA ALA A 76 4.12 5.40 -5.58
C ALA A 76 3.97 6.17 -4.28
N TRP A 77 3.59 5.46 -3.23
CA TRP A 77 3.48 6.02 -1.89
C TRP A 77 3.78 4.96 -0.85
N VAL A 78 4.18 5.45 0.32
CA VAL A 78 4.32 4.66 1.52
C VAL A 78 3.23 5.10 2.48
N GLU A 79 2.47 4.14 2.97
CA GLU A 79 1.46 4.36 4.00
C GLU A 79 1.83 3.65 5.29
N TRP A 80 1.39 4.23 6.40
CA TRP A 80 1.46 3.69 7.74
C TRP A 80 0.04 3.42 8.23
N LYS A 81 -0.16 2.22 8.81
CA LYS A 81 -1.37 1.79 9.50
C LYS A 81 -1.03 1.59 10.97
N SER A 82 -1.85 2.08 11.88
CA SER A 82 -1.68 1.78 13.31
C SER A 82 -2.98 1.63 14.08
N ASN A 83 -2.98 0.81 15.13
CA ASN A 83 -4.04 0.79 16.12
C ASN A 83 -3.44 0.69 17.52
N THR A 84 -3.47 1.80 18.24
CA THR A 84 -2.95 1.94 19.61
C THR A 84 -3.99 1.62 20.68
N ASN A 85 -5.25 1.36 20.29
CA ASN A 85 -6.33 1.03 21.22
C ASN A 85 -6.35 -0.46 21.58
N LYS A 86 -5.58 -1.28 20.86
CA LYS A 86 -5.42 -2.70 21.14
C LYS A 86 -4.45 -2.94 22.29
N ARG A 87 -4.60 -4.09 22.96
CA ARG A 87 -3.70 -4.54 24.03
C ARG A 87 -2.24 -4.65 23.56
N ILE A 88 -2.04 -5.03 22.31
CA ILE A 88 -0.76 -4.99 21.62
C ILE A 88 -0.94 -3.96 20.51
N GLU A 89 -0.15 -2.89 20.56
CA GLU A 89 -0.20 -1.86 19.52
C GLU A 89 0.23 -2.48 18.19
N GLU A 90 -0.56 -2.24 17.16
CA GLU A 90 -0.28 -2.68 15.81
C GLU A 90 0.23 -1.49 15.01
N HIS A 91 1.33 -1.68 14.31
CA HIS A 91 1.90 -0.73 13.36
C HIS A 91 2.27 -1.54 12.12
N ASP A 92 1.87 -1.11 10.94
CA ASP A 92 2.24 -1.73 9.67
C ASP A 92 2.59 -0.65 8.66
N TYR A 93 3.55 -0.95 7.77
CA TYR A 93 3.98 -0.05 6.72
C TYR A 93 3.82 -0.74 5.37
N PHE A 94 3.33 -0.02 4.36
CA PHE A 94 3.11 -0.58 3.04
C PHE A 94 3.70 0.33 1.97
N LEU A 95 4.47 -0.27 1.06
CA LEU A 95 4.85 0.33 -0.20
C LEU A 95 3.76 0.01 -1.24
N LYS A 96 3.20 1.04 -1.84
CA LYS A 96 2.17 0.92 -2.88
C LYS A 96 2.56 1.71 -4.12
N ALA A 97 2.11 1.26 -5.28
CA ALA A 97 2.30 1.99 -6.52
C ALA A 97 1.17 1.75 -7.52
N ARG A 98 0.99 2.70 -8.44
CA ARG A 98 0.19 2.55 -9.65
C ARG A 98 1.06 2.80 -10.87
N LEU A 99 1.06 1.87 -11.80
CA LEU A 99 1.78 1.97 -13.08
C LEU A 99 0.86 2.54 -14.18
N ALA A 100 1.41 2.92 -15.33
CA ALA A 100 0.59 3.50 -16.41
C ALA A 100 -0.34 2.49 -17.06
N ASP A 101 0.02 1.21 -17.01
CA ASP A 101 -0.84 0.13 -17.51
C ASP A 101 -1.99 -0.23 -16.54
N GLY A 102 -2.16 0.55 -15.47
CA GLY A 102 -3.24 0.41 -14.50
C GLY A 102 -2.98 -0.62 -13.41
N ARG A 103 -1.85 -1.33 -13.45
CA ARG A 103 -1.47 -2.26 -12.37
C ARG A 103 -1.28 -1.52 -11.06
N PHE A 104 -1.74 -2.17 -10.01
CA PHE A 104 -1.54 -1.76 -8.64
C PHE A 104 -0.53 -2.71 -7.97
N LEU A 105 0.54 -2.13 -7.42
CA LEU A 105 1.56 -2.87 -6.68
C LEU A 105 1.37 -2.60 -5.19
N LYS A 106 1.59 -3.63 -4.37
CA LYS A 106 1.56 -3.54 -2.92
C LYS A 106 2.56 -4.51 -2.32
N TRP A 107 3.36 -4.01 -1.38
CA TRP A 107 4.31 -4.81 -0.62
C TRP A 107 4.38 -4.35 0.84
N PRO A 108 4.27 -5.26 1.83
CA PRO A 108 4.46 -4.92 3.24
C PRO A 108 5.94 -4.62 3.51
N ILE A 109 6.22 -3.45 4.06
CA ILE A 109 7.58 -3.04 4.41
C ILE A 109 8.06 -3.85 5.60
N GLN A 110 9.17 -4.55 5.43
CA GLN A 110 9.80 -5.32 6.49
C GLN A 110 10.46 -4.39 7.49
N THR A 111 10.08 -4.48 8.75
CA THR A 111 10.78 -3.80 9.83
C THR A 111 11.14 -4.80 10.92
N TYR A 112 12.24 -4.55 11.63
CA TYR A 112 12.68 -5.32 12.79
C TYR A 112 11.66 -5.22 13.93
N ASN A 113 11.10 -4.02 14.13
CA ASN A 113 10.02 -3.77 15.06
C ASN A 113 9.25 -2.54 14.60
N ASN A 114 7.99 -2.75 14.20
CA ASN A 114 7.15 -1.72 13.61
C ASN A 114 6.93 -0.50 14.54
N TYR A 115 7.19 -0.65 15.84
CA TYR A 115 7.13 0.44 16.82
C TYR A 115 8.24 1.50 16.65
N PHE A 116 9.45 1.11 16.18
CA PHE A 116 10.52 2.08 15.94
C PHE A 116 10.29 2.92 14.69
N GLY A 117 9.38 2.46 13.83
CA GLY A 117 8.97 3.13 12.61
C GLY A 117 9.91 2.94 11.43
N CYS A 118 9.45 3.43 10.28
CA CYS A 118 10.15 3.34 9.00
C CYS A 118 10.29 4.76 8.43
N SER A 119 11.54 5.20 8.22
CA SER A 119 11.83 6.50 7.60
C SER A 119 12.16 6.31 6.12
N VAL A 120 11.36 6.91 5.25
CA VAL A 120 11.58 6.86 3.80
C VAL A 120 12.73 7.81 3.43
N LEU A 121 13.79 7.27 2.84
CA LEU A 121 14.97 8.03 2.42
C LEU A 121 14.91 8.44 0.94
N ALA A 122 14.40 7.54 0.10
CA ALA A 122 14.17 7.81 -1.32
C ALA A 122 13.04 6.92 -1.85
N LEU A 123 12.24 7.45 -2.75
CA LEU A 123 11.15 6.74 -3.41
C LEU A 123 11.11 7.14 -4.89
N SER A 124 11.06 6.16 -5.79
CA SER A 124 10.93 6.39 -7.23
C SER A 124 9.96 5.41 -7.86
N CYS A 125 9.24 5.86 -8.90
CA CYS A 125 8.28 5.05 -9.63
C CYS A 125 8.55 5.12 -11.12
N HIS A 126 8.55 3.95 -11.77
CA HIS A 126 8.76 3.77 -13.20
C HIS A 126 7.84 2.65 -13.72
N GLN A 127 7.67 2.52 -15.03
CA GLN A 127 6.86 1.46 -15.64
C GLN A 127 7.31 0.04 -15.28
N GLU A 128 8.59 -0.15 -15.02
CA GLU A 128 9.12 -1.46 -14.64
C GLU A 128 8.89 -1.80 -13.16
N GLY A 129 8.56 -0.81 -12.33
CA GLY A 129 8.33 -1.00 -10.89
C GLY A 129 8.59 0.24 -10.04
N VAL A 130 8.60 0.04 -8.72
CA VAL A 130 8.86 1.08 -7.72
C VAL A 130 10.11 0.72 -6.91
N SER A 131 10.95 1.72 -6.67
CA SER A 131 12.11 1.58 -5.78
C SER A 131 11.88 2.37 -4.50
N LEU A 132 12.20 1.75 -3.37
CA LEU A 132 12.16 2.35 -2.04
C LEU A 132 13.50 2.14 -1.34
N ASN A 133 14.10 3.24 -0.89
CA ASN A 133 15.14 3.21 0.13
C ASN A 133 14.53 3.69 1.43
N TYR A 134 14.68 2.92 2.50
CA TYR A 134 14.19 3.29 3.81
C TYR A 134 15.19 2.91 4.90
N GLN A 135 15.11 3.64 6.01
CA GLN A 135 15.83 3.34 7.23
C GLN A 135 14.85 2.75 8.24
N ASP A 136 15.24 1.63 8.82
CA ASP A 136 14.60 1.07 10.01
C ASP A 136 15.67 0.94 11.10
N LYS A 137 15.44 1.66 12.21
CA LYS A 137 16.36 1.79 13.33
C LYS A 137 17.77 2.23 12.91
N HIS A 138 18.71 1.29 12.74
CA HIS A 138 20.11 1.57 12.39
C HIS A 138 20.46 1.10 10.99
N ASP A 139 19.59 0.32 10.36
CA ASP A 139 19.85 -0.34 9.10
C ASP A 139 19.10 0.37 7.97
N THR A 140 19.73 0.42 6.81
CA THR A 140 19.13 0.94 5.59
C THR A 140 18.84 -0.21 4.65
N PHE A 141 17.70 -0.16 4.00
CA PHE A 141 17.23 -1.19 3.10
C PHE A 141 16.86 -0.59 1.75
N HIS A 142 17.11 -1.37 0.70
CA HIS A 142 16.67 -1.09 -0.65
C HIS A 142 15.68 -2.16 -1.07
N VAL A 143 14.54 -1.71 -1.61
CA VAL A 143 13.51 -2.55 -2.18
C VAL A 143 13.22 -2.10 -3.59
N PHE A 144 13.18 -3.05 -4.50
CA PHE A 144 12.59 -2.86 -5.82
C PHE A 144 11.39 -3.80 -5.97
N LEU A 145 10.21 -3.23 -6.09
CA LEU A 145 8.98 -3.96 -6.35
C LEU A 145 8.69 -3.88 -7.85
N ARG A 146 8.86 -5.03 -8.52
CA ARG A 146 8.68 -5.17 -9.96
C ARG A 146 7.21 -5.04 -10.35
N LYS A 147 6.95 -4.79 -11.63
CA LYS A 147 5.58 -4.73 -12.21
C LYS A 147 4.74 -6.01 -12.11
N ASP A 148 5.37 -7.14 -11.79
CA ASP A 148 4.70 -8.41 -11.46
C ASP A 148 4.44 -8.58 -9.95
N ASN A 149 4.63 -7.50 -9.18
CA ASN A 149 4.50 -7.43 -7.73
C ASN A 149 5.50 -8.31 -6.96
N GLN A 150 6.58 -8.76 -7.59
CA GLN A 150 7.69 -9.42 -6.91
C GLN A 150 8.65 -8.40 -6.32
N ALA A 151 8.94 -8.53 -5.02
CA ALA A 151 9.89 -7.67 -4.33
C ALA A 151 11.30 -8.25 -4.34
N ILE A 152 12.27 -7.42 -4.69
CA ILE A 152 13.69 -7.66 -4.46
C ILE A 152 14.09 -6.79 -3.28
N PHE A 153 14.34 -7.44 -2.15
CA PHE A 153 14.76 -6.79 -0.91
C PHE A 153 16.26 -7.01 -0.69
N ARG A 154 16.98 -5.94 -0.34
CA ARG A 154 18.41 -6.00 -0.02
C ARG A 154 18.75 -5.06 1.13
N PRO A 155 19.47 -5.52 2.17
CA PRO A 155 20.12 -4.61 3.10
C PRO A 155 21.18 -3.79 2.36
N CYS A 156 21.20 -2.49 2.59
CA CYS A 156 22.26 -1.61 2.12
C CYS A 156 23.46 -1.80 3.05
N ILE A 157 24.52 -2.40 2.53
CA ILE A 157 25.79 -2.48 3.25
C ILE A 157 26.40 -1.08 3.20
N ALA A 158 26.62 -0.46 4.37
CA ALA A 158 27.40 0.76 4.45
C ALA A 158 28.80 0.50 3.84
N PRO A 159 29.29 1.38 2.94
CA PRO A 159 30.58 1.19 2.27
C PRO A 159 31.76 1.14 3.24
#